data_AF-A0A1S1EPX8-F1
#
_entry.id   AF-A0A1S1EPX8-F1
#
_cell.length_a   1.000
_cell.length_b   1.000
_cell.length_c   1.000
_cell.angle_alpha   90.00
_cell.angle_beta   90.00
_cell.angle_gamma   90.00
#
_symmetry.space_group_name_H-M   'P 1'
#
loop_
_entity.id
_entity.type
_entity.pdbx_description
1 polymer ?
#
loop_
_entity_poly.entity_id
_entity_poly.type
_entity_poly.pdbx_seq_one_letter_code
_entity_poly.pdbx_strand_id
1 'polypeptide(L)'
;MNDNVFGAGQAPSSEEQVPVENLSYEQARDALVETVKLLELGQMSLDESLALWERGEALARRCEEHLAGARAKVEAALASKNQDAAASAENVGDED
;
A
#
# COMPACT_ATOMS: atom_id res chain seq x y z
N MET A 1 29.21 17.66 3.59
CA MET A 1 27.75 17.53 3.74
C MET A 1 27.28 16.27 3.03
N ASN A 2 27.39 15.14 3.72
CA ASN A 2 26.28 14.21 3.97
C ASN A 2 26.85 13.13 4.89
N ASP A 3 26.76 13.44 6.18
CA ASP A 3 26.90 12.48 7.25
C ASP A 3 25.63 11.63 7.25
N ASN A 4 25.72 10.39 6.77
CA ASN A 4 24.84 9.37 7.31
C ASN A 4 25.60 8.06 7.47
N VAL A 5 26.06 7.91 8.70
CA VAL A 5 26.54 6.68 9.33
C VAL A 5 25.39 5.68 9.31
N PHE A 6 25.36 4.84 8.28
CA PHE A 6 24.61 3.59 8.31
C PHE A 6 25.30 2.67 9.33
N GLY A 7 24.70 2.47 10.51
CA GLY A 7 25.30 1.58 11.51
C GLY A 7 24.81 1.68 12.96
N ALA A 8 23.82 2.50 13.28
CA ALA A 8 23.09 2.39 14.54
C ALA A 8 21.65 1.99 14.21
N GLY A 9 21.18 0.86 14.72
CA GLY A 9 19.82 0.34 14.52
C GLY A 9 18.72 1.20 15.19
N GLN A 10 18.83 2.52 15.07
CA GLN A 10 17.87 3.47 15.59
C GLN A 10 16.75 3.63 14.57
N ALA A 11 15.51 3.34 15.01
CA ALA A 11 14.34 3.68 14.22
C ALA A 11 14.31 5.20 13.97
N PRO A 12 13.89 5.67 12.78
CA PRO A 12 13.75 7.11 12.54
C PRO A 12 12.75 7.70 13.54
N SER A 13 13.05 8.87 14.11
CA SER A 13 12.19 9.55 15.07
C SER A 13 10.80 9.82 14.48
N SER A 14 9.74 9.64 15.27
CA SER A 14 8.34 9.74 14.83
C SER A 14 7.95 11.08 14.17
N GLU A 15 8.72 12.14 14.40
CA GLU A 15 8.47 13.49 13.84
C GLU A 15 8.96 13.67 12.39
N GLU A 16 9.87 12.82 11.91
CA GLU A 16 10.40 12.88 10.53
C GLU A 16 9.67 11.93 9.57
N GLN A 17 8.74 11.12 10.10
CA GLN A 17 8.02 10.13 9.33
C GLN A 17 6.73 10.72 8.75
N VAL A 18 6.59 10.66 7.43
CA VAL A 18 5.32 11.01 6.77
C VAL A 18 4.19 10.13 7.34
N PRO A 19 3.02 10.70 7.70
CA PRO A 19 1.87 9.93 8.15
C PRO A 19 1.45 8.89 7.12
N VAL A 20 1.14 7.67 7.58
CA VAL A 20 0.90 6.49 6.73
C VAL A 20 -0.27 6.72 5.76
N GLU A 21 -1.31 7.42 6.22
CA GLU A 21 -2.48 7.82 5.46
C GLU A 21 -2.14 8.65 4.21
N ASN A 22 -1.04 9.40 4.24
CA ASN A 22 -0.60 10.28 3.16
C ASN A 22 0.34 9.59 2.17
N LEU A 23 0.69 8.32 2.40
CA LEU A 23 1.59 7.58 1.52
C LEU A 23 0.86 7.05 0.27
N SER A 24 1.55 7.16 -0.87
CA SER A 24 1.25 6.37 -2.06
C SER A 24 1.51 4.88 -1.82
N TYR A 25 1.02 4.02 -2.71
CA TYR A 25 1.23 2.57 -2.60
C TYR A 25 2.72 2.20 -2.57
N GLU A 26 3.52 2.76 -3.48
CA GLU A 26 4.95 2.48 -3.58
C GLU A 26 5.70 2.94 -2.33
N GLN A 27 5.39 4.14 -1.84
CA GLN A 27 6.00 4.66 -0.60
C GLN A 27 5.62 3.83 0.62
N ALA A 28 4.35 3.42 0.73
CA ALA A 28 3.88 2.57 1.83
C ALA A 28 4.56 1.19 1.80
N ARG A 29 4.68 0.59 0.62
CA ARG A 29 5.38 -0.69 0.42
C ARG A 29 6.86 -0.58 0.78
N ASP A 30 7.54 0.45 0.31
CA ASP A 30 8.99 0.62 0.54
C ASP A 30 9.27 0.88 2.02
N ALA A 31 8.44 1.69 2.68
CA ALA A 31 8.50 1.89 4.12
C ALA A 31 8.22 0.58 4.89
N LEU A 32 7.26 -0.24 4.45
CA LEU A 32 6.96 -1.53 5.09
C LEU A 32 8.15 -2.48 5.00
N VAL A 33 8.78 -2.57 3.82
CA VAL A 33 9.99 -3.39 3.62
C VAL A 33 11.11 -2.95 4.56
N GLU A 34 11.29 -1.64 4.73
CA GLU A 34 12.31 -1.11 5.65
C GLU A 34 11.98 -1.42 7.11
N THR A 35 10.72 -1.26 7.52
CA THR A 35 10.25 -1.63 8.86
C THR A 35 10.50 -3.11 9.16
N VAL A 36 10.21 -4.01 8.22
CA VAL A 36 10.46 -5.45 8.39
C VAL A 36 11.95 -5.73 8.55
N LYS A 37 12.82 -5.14 7.72
CA LYS A 37 14.28 -5.29 7.87
C LYS A 37 14.78 -4.85 9.23
N LEU A 38 14.26 -3.72 9.74
CA LEU A 38 14.60 -3.21 11.07
C LEU A 38 14.18 -4.19 12.17
N LEU A 39 12.98 -4.75 12.08
CA LEU A 39 12.50 -5.77 13.03
C LEU A 39 13.37 -7.05 12.98
N GLU A 40 13.78 -7.48 11.78
CA GLU A 40 14.61 -8.68 11.58
C GLU A 40 16.04 -8.54 12.13
N LEU A 41 16.57 -7.32 12.21
CA LEU A 41 17.87 -7.03 12.82
C LEU A 41 17.88 -7.33 14.33
N GLY A 42 16.73 -7.15 15.00
CA GLY A 42 16.56 -7.51 16.42
C GLY A 42 17.47 -6.77 17.41
N GLN A 43 18.06 -5.63 17.02
CA GLN A 43 19.01 -4.86 17.84
C GLN A 43 18.36 -3.73 18.65
N MET A 44 17.06 -3.83 18.90
CA MET A 44 16.21 -2.78 19.46
C MET A 44 15.54 -3.23 20.76
N SER A 45 15.13 -2.28 21.59
CA SER A 45 14.34 -2.58 22.79
C SER A 45 12.94 -3.12 22.44
N LEU A 46 12.26 -3.70 23.45
CA LEU A 46 10.89 -4.17 23.28
C LEU A 46 9.95 -3.04 22.84
N ASP A 47 10.04 -1.87 23.47
CA ASP A 47 9.16 -0.73 23.17
C ASP A 47 9.38 -0.22 21.73
N GLU A 48 10.64 -0.15 21.28
CA GLU A 48 10.98 0.21 19.90
C GLU A 48 10.49 -0.85 18.89
N SER A 49 10.61 -2.13 19.24
CA SER A 49 10.12 -3.24 18.42
C SER A 49 8.59 -3.19 18.26
N LEU A 50 7.87 -2.88 19.33
CA LEU A 50 6.42 -2.72 19.32
C LEU A 50 6.00 -1.52 18.46
N ALA A 51 6.67 -0.37 18.62
CA ALA A 51 6.39 0.81 17.80
C ALA A 51 6.61 0.54 16.29
N LEU A 52 7.67 -0.18 15.93
CA LEU A 52 7.91 -0.58 14.55
C LEU A 52 6.88 -1.59 14.04
N TRP A 53 6.46 -2.55 14.87
CA TRP A 53 5.40 -3.48 14.52
C TRP A 53 4.08 -2.76 14.25
N GLU A 54 3.66 -1.85 15.13
CA GLU A 54 2.42 -1.06 14.96
C GLU A 54 2.46 -0.21 13.68
N ARG A 55 3.61 0.41 13.39
CA ARG A 55 3.81 1.12 12.13
C ARG A 55 3.75 0.17 10.93
N GLY A 56 4.34 -1.01 11.03
CA GLY A 56 4.29 -2.05 9.99
C GLY A 56 2.85 -2.47 9.68
N GLU A 57 2.03 -2.68 10.70
CA GLU A 57 0.60 -3.00 10.56
C GLU A 57 -0.17 -1.88 9.87
N ALA A 58 0.10 -0.63 10.23
CA ALA A 58 -0.51 0.52 9.56
C ALA A 58 -0.13 0.61 8.08
N LEU A 59 1.14 0.39 7.75
CA LEU A 59 1.65 0.39 6.37
C LEU A 59 1.05 -0.75 5.53
N ALA A 60 0.94 -1.95 6.10
CA ALA A 60 0.31 -3.09 5.45
C ALA A 60 -1.17 -2.80 5.12
N ARG A 61 -1.92 -2.28 6.09
CA ARG A 61 -3.32 -1.86 5.88
C ARG A 61 -3.44 -0.82 4.76
N ARG A 62 -2.55 0.17 4.73
CA ARG A 62 -2.54 1.19 3.67
C ARG A 62 -2.31 0.57 2.28
N CYS A 63 -1.41 -0.40 2.18
CA CYS A 63 -1.18 -1.13 0.93
C CYS A 63 -2.44 -1.90 0.49
N GLU A 64 -3.13 -2.56 1.43
CA GLU A 64 -4.37 -3.29 1.15
C GLU A 64 -5.48 -2.36 0.66
N GLU A 65 -5.66 -1.19 1.27
CA GLU A 65 -6.63 -0.18 0.83
C GLU A 65 -6.40 0.27 -0.62
N HIS A 66 -5.14 0.56 -0.97
CA HIS A 66 -4.77 0.93 -2.34
C HIS A 66 -5.09 -0.19 -3.33
N LEU A 67 -4.73 -1.43 -2.99
CA LEU A 67 -5.00 -2.59 -3.83
C LEU A 67 -6.50 -2.88 -3.96
N ALA A 68 -7.28 -2.73 -2.90
CA ALA A 68 -8.72 -2.87 -2.92
C ALA A 68 -9.36 -1.83 -3.86
N GLY A 69 -8.94 -0.57 -3.76
CA GLY A 69 -9.40 0.49 -4.66
C GLY A 69 -9.04 0.23 -6.14
N ALA A 70 -7.83 -0.28 -6.40
CA ALA A 70 -7.42 -0.66 -7.75
C ALA A 70 -8.27 -1.83 -8.30
N ARG A 71 -8.53 -2.86 -7.50
CA ARG A 71 -9.38 -3.99 -7.87
C ARG A 71 -10.80 -3.56 -8.24
N ALA A 72 -11.41 -2.70 -7.41
CA ALA A 72 -12.75 -2.19 -7.67
C ALA A 72 -12.84 -1.41 -8.99
N LYS A 73 -11.82 -0.62 -9.34
CA LYS A 73 -11.75 0.09 -10.63
C LYS A 73 -11.68 -0.86 -11.81
N VAL A 74 -10.88 -1.93 -11.71
CA VAL A 74 -10.78 -2.94 -12.76
C VAL A 74 -12.10 -3.68 -12.93
N GLU A 75 -12.73 -4.09 -11.84
CA GLU A 75 -14.03 -4.77 -11.86
C GLU A 75 -15.11 -3.90 -12.52
N ALA A 76 -15.20 -2.62 -12.15
CA ALA A 76 -16.14 -1.69 -12.76
C ALA A 76 -15.91 -1.54 -14.28
N ALA A 77 -14.66 -1.41 -14.72
CA ALA A 77 -14.33 -1.31 -16.14
C ALA A 77 -14.70 -2.58 -16.94
N LEU A 78 -14.52 -3.77 -16.35
CA LEU A 78 -14.93 -5.04 -16.96
C LEU A 78 -16.46 -5.17 -17.03
N ALA A 79 -17.17 -4.77 -15.98
CA ALA A 79 -18.63 -4.80 -15.93
C ALA A 79 -19.25 -3.87 -16.99
N SER A 80 -18.75 -2.63 -17.11
CA SER A 80 -19.22 -1.69 -18.15
C SER A 80 -19.01 -2.24 -19.55
N LYS A 81 -17.83 -2.81 -19.84
CA LYS A 81 -17.56 -3.41 -21.15
C LYS A 81 -18.51 -4.56 -21.50
N ASN A 82 -18.91 -5.35 -20.50
CA ASN A 82 -19.85 -6.44 -20.72
C ASN A 82 -21.29 -5.94 -20.97
N GLN A 83 -21.70 -4.85 -20.31
CA GLN A 83 -22.98 -4.19 -20.57
C GLN A 83 -23.05 -3.59 -21.97
N ASP A 84 -21.98 -2.92 -22.43
CA ASP A 84 -21.91 -2.37 -23.79
C ASP A 84 -22.01 -3.48 -24.86
N ALA A 85 -21.38 -4.63 -24.60
CA ALA A 85 -21.43 -5.78 -25.50
C ALA A 85 -22.84 -6.42 -25.56
N ALA A 86 -23.52 -6.52 -24.42
CA ALA A 86 -24.89 -7.02 -24.34
C ALA A 86 -25.89 -6.08 -25.05
N ALA A 87 -25.81 -4.78 -24.80
CA ALA A 87 -26.66 -3.78 -25.45
C ALA A 87 -26.48 -3.73 -26.98
N SER A 88 -25.26 -3.99 -27.47
CA SER A 88 -24.97 -4.05 -28.90
C SER A 88 -25.55 -5.31 -29.58
N ALA A 89 -25.71 -6.41 -28.84
CA ALA A 89 -26.25 -7.66 -29.37
C ALA A 89 -27.79 -7.67 -29.42
N GLU A 90 -28.46 -6.96 -28.51
CA GLU A 90 -29.93 -6.87 -28.47
C GLU A 90 -30.51 -5.97 -29.57
N ASN A 91 -29.74 -5.01 -30.09
CA ASN A 91 -30.20 -4.07 -31.11
C ASN A 91 -30.16 -4.61 -32.56
N VAL A 92 -29.78 -5.88 -32.76
CA VAL A 92 -29.62 -6.53 -34.08
C VAL A 92 -30.83 -7.42 -34.43
N GLY A 93 -31.82 -7.54 -33.53
CA GLY A 93 -32.85 -8.58 -33.61
C GLY A 93 -34.25 -8.21 -34.11
N ASP A 94 -34.52 -6.98 -34.56
CA ASP A 94 -35.90 -6.52 -34.89
C ASP A 94 -35.93 -5.76 -36.23
N GLU A 95 -35.74 -6.47 -37.34
CA GLU A 95 -36.05 -6.02 -38.71
C GLU A 95 -36.63 -7.22 -39.50
N ASP A 96 -37.92 -7.52 -39.34
CA ASP A 96 -38.75 -8.27 -40.32
C ASP A 96 -40.26 -8.09 -40.05
#